data_AF-A0A9R1S912-F1
#
_entry.id   AF-A0A9R1S912-F1
#
_cell.length_a   1.000
_cell.length_b   1.000
_cell.length_c   1.000
_cell.angle_alpha   90.00
_cell.angle_beta   90.00
_cell.angle_gamma   90.00
#
_symmetry.space_group_name_H-M   'P 1'
#
loop_
_entity.id
_entity.type
_entity.pdbx_description
1 polymer ?
#
loop_
_entity_poly.entity_id
_entity_poly.type
_entity_poly.pdbx_seq_one_letter_code
_entity_poly.pdbx_strand_id
1 'polypeptide(L)'
;MDATALHHENQKLVQQLEAQKSEMHALESKFKELRNEQSSYDNTLISLDKMWNQLVDDLILLGVRFGGGLNNLPALDHEELSEESIESCPSEEVFLFMLLKSNNYGKKGDNSWLEFAEEALALRRSATLALMRSLQEAIAAQQARSEYLSSALNAEKSNEGELEETMAELEESRRKLVILQLQRHGGSLMNMSGPNAVNGAVSADKSSDRNMGWGDLKDAVEEAKTLAGDRLFELHETQEDNLILSKQLEDLQGQLKDDNYIFTSKPYTILSDQLHHLNAEIERYKGLVEVLQNDKNQFLQREKEMCAKGESVNNIKQSITDYEAKIEELEHQILKSMAEKNDLEIKVEESLQDSGKKDFKDEIHVMAAALSKEMEMMENQLNRSKDAASEALALREEAESLRTLLAKKISEQKEISDRYNTQVSEIKSLKELIETLEKENQELEFIVDMYGKECSESLTITEIKESENRARKQAEYLRTSLEEHSLELRVKAANEAEAACQRRLCIAEAELEELRTNVDASERDVLELKEAIRIKEAEGDAYISEIETIGQAYEDMQTQNQHLLQQVADRDDFNIKLVSDSVKTKQASASLLSEKHLLQKQLHQSHLNKNSPVVKSR
;
A
#
# COMPACT_ATOMS: atom_id res chain seq x y z
N MET A 1 13.32 -26.10 43.38
CA MET A 1 13.03 -24.87 42.63
C MET A 1 11.96 -24.14 43.41
N ASP A 2 12.11 -22.83 43.61
CA ASP A 2 11.14 -22.04 44.38
C ASP A 2 10.04 -21.50 43.46
N ALA A 3 8.79 -21.56 43.89
CA ALA A 3 7.64 -21.19 43.07
C ALA A 3 7.56 -19.67 42.83
N THR A 4 8.09 -18.89 43.77
CA THR A 4 8.22 -17.43 43.71
C THR A 4 9.13 -16.98 42.56
N ALA A 5 10.31 -17.59 42.43
CA ALA A 5 11.26 -17.31 41.35
C ALA A 5 10.66 -17.65 39.97
N LEU A 6 10.00 -18.82 39.87
CA LEU A 6 9.34 -19.26 38.64
C LEU A 6 8.17 -18.34 38.24
N HIS A 7 7.45 -17.76 39.21
CA HIS A 7 6.41 -16.77 38.95
C HIS A 7 6.99 -15.44 38.44
N HIS A 8 8.07 -14.94 39.04
CA HIS A 8 8.74 -13.71 38.62
C HIS A 8 9.36 -13.84 37.22
N GLU A 9 9.95 -14.99 36.91
CA GLU A 9 10.49 -15.31 35.57
C GLU A 9 9.38 -15.30 34.50
N ASN A 10 8.24 -15.94 34.76
CA ASN A 10 7.07 -15.87 33.88
C ASN A 10 6.53 -14.44 33.73
N GLN A 11 6.48 -13.66 34.81
CA GLN A 11 6.01 -12.27 34.76
C GLN A 11 6.92 -11.40 33.86
N LYS A 12 8.24 -11.59 33.94
CA LYS A 12 9.21 -10.91 33.07
C LYS A 12 9.05 -11.32 31.60
N LEU A 13 8.87 -12.61 31.33
CA LEU A 13 8.63 -13.11 29.97
C LEU A 13 7.33 -12.54 29.36
N VAL A 14 6.25 -12.43 30.16
CA VAL A 14 5.01 -11.77 29.73
C VAL A 14 5.25 -10.30 29.39
N GLN A 15 5.99 -9.55 30.21
CA GLN A 15 6.32 -8.15 29.93
C GLN A 15 7.15 -7.98 28.64
N GLN A 16 8.11 -8.86 28.38
CA GLN A 16 8.90 -8.84 27.14
C GLN A 16 8.03 -9.18 25.92
N LEU A 17 7.10 -10.12 26.05
CA LEU A 17 6.18 -10.52 24.99
C LEU A 17 5.12 -9.44 24.69
N GLU A 18 4.65 -8.71 25.70
CA GLU A 18 3.78 -7.53 25.52
C GLU A 18 4.51 -6.40 24.79
N ALA A 19 5.77 -6.14 25.17
CA ALA A 19 6.62 -5.14 24.50
C ALA A 19 6.86 -5.49 23.02
N GLN A 20 7.27 -6.74 22.73
CA GLN A 20 7.48 -7.20 21.35
C GLN A 20 6.20 -7.14 20.49
N LYS A 21 5.02 -7.44 21.04
CA LYS A 21 3.75 -7.21 20.33
C LYS A 21 3.52 -5.73 20.00
N SER A 22 3.80 -4.83 20.94
CA SER A 22 3.61 -3.39 20.71
C SER A 22 4.55 -2.84 19.64
N GLU A 23 5.79 -3.35 19.59
CA GLU A 23 6.77 -3.02 18.54
C GLU A 23 6.36 -3.64 17.19
N MET A 24 5.91 -4.88 17.17
CA MET A 24 5.39 -5.56 15.98
C MET A 24 4.20 -4.79 15.39
N HIS A 25 3.19 -4.42 16.20
CA HIS A 25 2.04 -3.64 15.73
C HIS A 25 2.42 -2.22 15.27
N ALA A 26 3.44 -1.60 15.86
CA ALA A 26 3.97 -0.33 15.38
C ALA A 26 4.66 -0.47 14.01
N LEU A 27 5.42 -1.56 13.79
CA LEU A 27 6.06 -1.88 12.52
C LEU A 27 5.03 -2.28 11.44
N GLU A 28 4.01 -3.08 11.78
CA GLU A 28 2.88 -3.41 10.89
C GLU A 28 2.11 -2.16 10.47
N SER A 29 1.84 -1.25 11.41
CA SER A 29 1.17 0.02 11.14
C SER A 29 2.00 0.88 10.18
N LYS A 30 3.29 1.05 10.46
CA LYS A 30 4.23 1.81 9.60
C LYS A 30 4.41 1.18 8.22
N PHE A 31 4.44 -0.16 8.13
CA PHE A 31 4.51 -0.86 6.85
C PHE A 31 3.23 -0.70 6.03
N LYS A 32 2.07 -0.69 6.69
CA LYS A 32 0.77 -0.38 6.07
C LYS A 32 0.68 1.07 5.61
N GLU A 33 1.20 2.02 6.37
CA GLU A 33 1.34 3.43 5.97
C GLU A 33 2.21 3.56 4.71
N LEU A 34 3.43 3.02 4.73
CA LEU A 34 4.34 3.06 3.58
C LEU A 34 3.74 2.38 2.33
N ARG A 35 3.04 1.25 2.49
CA ARG A 35 2.32 0.59 1.37
C ARG A 35 1.18 1.45 0.81
N ASN A 36 0.47 2.19 1.67
CA ASN A 36 -0.57 3.12 1.23
C ASN A 36 0.03 4.34 0.49
N GLU A 37 1.16 4.87 0.98
CA GLU A 37 1.89 5.95 0.31
C GLU A 37 2.43 5.50 -1.07
N GLN A 38 3.04 4.32 -1.15
CA GLN A 38 3.51 3.71 -2.40
C GLN A 38 2.34 3.54 -3.38
N SER A 39 1.23 2.92 -2.96
CA SER A 39 0.04 2.79 -3.81
C SER A 39 -0.54 4.14 -4.25
N SER A 40 -0.51 5.17 -3.40
CA SER A 40 -0.94 6.52 -3.78
C SER A 40 0.01 7.17 -4.81
N TYR A 41 1.30 6.87 -4.73
CA TYR A 41 2.31 7.32 -5.69
C TYR A 41 2.13 6.60 -7.04
N ASP A 42 1.97 5.29 -7.03
CA ASP A 42 1.73 4.47 -8.24
C ASP A 42 0.45 4.90 -8.96
N ASN A 43 -0.65 5.11 -8.23
CA ASN A 43 -1.89 5.66 -8.80
C ASN A 43 -1.69 7.04 -9.43
N THR A 44 -0.84 7.89 -8.85
CA THR A 44 -0.49 9.20 -9.42
C THR A 44 0.30 9.04 -10.72
N LEU A 45 1.21 8.07 -10.80
CA LEU A 45 1.99 7.77 -12.00
C LEU A 45 1.16 7.12 -13.11
N ILE A 46 0.24 6.21 -12.77
CA ILE A 46 -0.78 5.65 -13.69
C ILE A 46 -1.61 6.80 -14.29
N SER A 47 -2.05 7.76 -13.45
CA SER A 47 -2.80 8.92 -13.93
C SER A 47 -1.97 9.85 -14.82
N LEU A 48 -0.67 10.01 -14.53
CA LEU A 48 0.25 10.81 -15.34
C LEU A 48 0.48 10.18 -16.72
N ASP A 49 0.67 8.86 -16.77
CA ASP A 49 0.83 8.12 -18.03
C ASP A 49 -0.42 8.24 -18.92
N LYS A 50 -1.61 8.02 -18.34
CA LYS A 50 -2.90 8.18 -19.04
C LYS A 50 -3.09 9.59 -19.58
N MET A 51 -2.75 10.63 -18.82
CA MET A 51 -2.78 12.01 -19.29
C MET A 51 -1.76 12.29 -20.41
N TRP A 52 -0.57 11.68 -20.37
CA TRP A 52 0.43 11.84 -21.43
C TRP A 52 0.00 11.14 -22.73
N ASN A 53 -0.61 9.95 -22.65
CA ASN A 53 -1.11 9.23 -23.82
C ASN A 53 -2.27 10.01 -24.47
N GLN A 54 -3.24 10.49 -23.68
CA GLN A 54 -4.32 11.35 -24.20
C GLN A 54 -3.77 12.61 -24.88
N LEU A 55 -2.71 13.23 -24.34
CA LEU A 55 -2.05 14.38 -24.98
C LEU A 55 -1.42 14.00 -26.34
N VAL A 56 -0.80 12.82 -26.46
CA VAL A 56 -0.26 12.32 -27.73
C VAL A 56 -1.39 12.08 -28.74
N ASP A 57 -2.49 11.46 -28.30
CA ASP A 57 -3.64 11.14 -29.16
C ASP A 57 -4.37 12.40 -29.65
N ASP A 58 -4.57 13.39 -28.76
CA ASP A 58 -5.12 14.70 -29.10
C ASP A 58 -4.23 15.44 -30.10
N LEU A 59 -2.90 15.38 -29.94
CA LEU A 59 -1.94 15.98 -30.87
C LEU A 59 -1.95 15.29 -32.25
N ILE A 60 -2.07 13.95 -32.30
CA ILE A 60 -2.23 13.19 -33.55
C ILE A 60 -3.55 13.57 -34.23
N LEU A 61 -4.66 13.57 -33.49
CA LEU A 61 -5.99 13.91 -33.99
C LEU A 61 -6.05 15.35 -34.52
N LEU A 62 -5.40 16.30 -33.85
CA LEU A 62 -5.23 17.67 -34.33
C LEU A 62 -4.39 17.70 -35.62
N GLY A 63 -3.26 16.99 -35.68
CA GLY A 63 -2.41 16.93 -36.87
C GLY A 63 -3.15 16.44 -38.11
N VAL A 64 -3.94 15.37 -37.97
CA VAL A 64 -4.83 14.85 -39.02
C VAL A 64 -5.89 15.88 -39.42
N ARG A 65 -6.52 16.58 -38.47
CA ARG A 65 -7.53 17.63 -38.75
C ARG A 65 -6.96 18.83 -39.50
N PHE A 66 -5.69 19.19 -39.27
CA PHE A 66 -4.99 20.23 -40.03
C PHE A 66 -4.39 19.74 -41.37
N GLY A 67 -4.61 18.47 -41.74
CA GLY A 67 -4.12 17.89 -43.00
C GLY A 67 -2.62 17.59 -43.02
N GLY A 68 -1.97 17.54 -41.86
CA GLY A 68 -0.58 17.14 -41.73
C GLY A 68 -0.40 15.64 -41.97
N GLY A 69 0.44 15.27 -42.94
CA GLY A 69 0.79 13.87 -43.21
C GLY A 69 1.78 13.34 -42.16
N LEU A 70 1.27 12.84 -41.03
CA LEU A 70 2.06 12.31 -39.89
C LEU A 70 2.81 10.98 -40.17
N ASN A 71 3.02 10.63 -41.44
CA ASN A 71 3.48 9.32 -41.92
C ASN A 71 4.95 8.96 -41.56
N ASN A 72 5.65 9.81 -40.79
CA ASN A 72 7.09 9.71 -40.51
C ASN A 72 7.43 9.60 -39.01
N LEU A 73 6.45 9.57 -38.10
CA LEU A 73 6.67 9.22 -36.69
C LEU A 73 6.12 7.80 -36.45
N PRO A 74 6.80 6.96 -35.65
CA PRO A 74 6.14 5.78 -35.10
C PRO A 74 5.01 6.26 -34.18
N ALA A 75 3.79 5.81 -34.44
CA ALA A 75 2.75 5.83 -33.42
C ALA A 75 3.24 4.96 -32.24
N LEU A 76 2.88 5.33 -31.01
CA LEU A 76 3.22 4.56 -29.82
C LEU A 76 2.26 3.38 -29.69
N ASP A 77 2.43 2.38 -30.58
CA ASP A 77 1.49 1.28 -30.84
C ASP A 77 0.71 0.83 -29.59
N HIS A 78 -0.61 0.91 -29.71
CA HIS A 78 -1.55 0.84 -28.59
C HIS A 78 -1.88 -0.61 -28.22
N GLU A 79 -0.88 -1.35 -27.74
CA GLU A 79 -1.17 -2.39 -26.75
C GLU A 79 -1.57 -1.69 -25.45
N GLU A 80 -2.86 -1.77 -25.11
CA GLU A 80 -3.36 -1.51 -23.76
C GLU A 80 -2.92 -2.68 -22.87
N LEU A 81 -2.08 -2.41 -21.87
CA LEU A 81 -1.67 -3.42 -20.89
C LEU A 81 -2.89 -3.83 -20.05
N SER A 82 -3.29 -5.09 -20.13
CA SER A 82 -4.35 -5.64 -19.29
C SER A 82 -3.94 -5.63 -17.82
N GLU A 83 -4.91 -5.47 -16.91
CA GLU A 83 -4.65 -5.43 -15.46
C GLU A 83 -3.93 -6.71 -14.97
N GLU A 84 -4.29 -7.88 -15.53
CA GLU A 84 -3.62 -9.17 -15.31
C GLU A 84 -2.10 -9.16 -15.63
N SER A 85 -1.64 -8.27 -16.51
CA SER A 85 -0.22 -8.14 -16.87
C SER A 85 0.59 -7.34 -15.84
N ILE A 86 -0.08 -6.49 -15.05
CA ILE A 86 0.54 -5.60 -14.06
C ILE A 86 0.64 -6.31 -12.70
N GLU A 87 -0.32 -7.19 -12.39
CA GLU A 87 -0.41 -7.94 -11.12
C GLU A 87 0.77 -8.90 -10.88
N SER A 88 1.57 -9.22 -11.92
CA SER A 88 2.80 -10.01 -11.84
C SER A 88 4.10 -9.19 -11.68
N CYS A 89 4.03 -7.86 -11.63
CA CYS A 89 5.19 -6.98 -11.57
C CYS A 89 5.47 -6.53 -10.11
N PRO A 90 6.73 -6.50 -9.64
CA PRO A 90 7.07 -5.89 -8.34
C PRO A 90 6.61 -4.44 -8.28
N SER A 91 6.10 -4.01 -7.12
CA SER A 91 5.56 -2.66 -6.89
C SER A 91 6.58 -1.53 -7.12
N GLU A 92 7.86 -1.87 -7.18
CA GLU A 92 8.99 -0.97 -7.42
C GLU A 92 9.26 -0.77 -8.92
N GLU A 93 8.74 -1.67 -9.78
CA GLU A 93 9.02 -1.74 -11.21
C GLU A 93 7.80 -1.36 -12.10
N VAL A 94 6.59 -1.28 -11.53
CA VAL A 94 5.32 -0.98 -12.25
C VAL A 94 5.40 0.32 -13.07
N PHE A 95 6.01 1.39 -12.54
CA PHE A 95 6.17 2.64 -13.30
C PHE A 95 7.07 2.47 -14.52
N LEU A 96 8.16 1.71 -14.38
CA LEU A 96 9.11 1.45 -15.48
C LEU A 96 8.46 0.58 -16.55
N PHE A 97 7.61 -0.38 -16.16
CA PHE A 97 6.83 -1.20 -17.09
C PHE A 97 5.96 -0.34 -18.03
N MET A 98 5.11 0.51 -17.44
CA MET A 98 4.20 1.40 -18.17
C MET A 98 4.93 2.43 -19.03
N LEU A 99 6.03 2.98 -18.51
CA LEU A 99 6.84 3.98 -19.22
C LEU A 99 7.44 3.44 -20.53
N LEU A 100 7.81 2.16 -20.56
CA LEU A 100 8.63 1.54 -21.61
C LEU A 100 7.90 0.59 -22.56
N LYS A 101 6.76 0.01 -22.19
CA LYS A 101 6.06 -1.05 -22.97
C LYS A 101 7.02 -2.18 -23.40
N SER A 102 7.90 -2.65 -22.52
CA SER A 102 8.96 -3.62 -22.85
C SER A 102 9.00 -4.79 -21.87
N ASN A 103 8.65 -5.98 -22.35
CA ASN A 103 8.67 -7.23 -21.55
C ASN A 103 10.09 -7.78 -21.27
N ASN A 104 11.17 -7.09 -21.69
CA ASN A 104 12.54 -7.57 -21.52
C ASN A 104 13.13 -7.19 -20.14
N TYR A 105 12.64 -7.86 -19.09
CA TYR A 105 13.20 -7.82 -17.72
C TYR A 105 14.53 -8.59 -17.61
N GLY A 106 15.53 -8.12 -18.37
CA GLY A 106 16.89 -8.64 -18.31
C GLY A 106 17.64 -8.11 -17.10
N LYS A 107 17.67 -8.89 -16.01
CA LYS A 107 18.35 -8.56 -14.73
C LYS A 107 19.68 -7.80 -14.92
N LYS A 108 19.67 -6.51 -14.60
CA LYS A 108 20.86 -5.68 -14.35
C LYS A 108 20.80 -5.12 -12.93
N GLY A 109 21.97 -4.86 -12.36
CA GLY A 109 22.10 -4.37 -10.99
C GLY A 109 21.64 -2.92 -10.81
N ASP A 110 21.30 -2.59 -9.57
CA ASP A 110 20.45 -1.49 -9.12
C ASP A 110 20.72 -0.13 -9.78
N ASN A 111 21.99 0.26 -9.90
CA ASN A 111 22.39 1.54 -10.51
C ASN A 111 22.03 1.66 -12.01
N SER A 112 21.73 0.56 -12.71
CA SER A 112 21.37 0.58 -14.14
C SER A 112 19.91 0.95 -14.40
N TRP A 113 19.03 0.91 -13.40
CA TRP A 113 17.60 1.16 -13.59
C TRP A 113 17.28 2.65 -13.72
N LEU A 114 17.95 3.51 -12.94
CA LEU A 114 17.74 4.95 -12.99
C LEU A 114 18.18 5.55 -14.35
N GLU A 115 19.37 5.15 -14.83
CA GLU A 115 19.90 5.59 -16.13
C GLU A 115 18.99 5.15 -17.29
N PHE A 116 18.42 3.94 -17.21
CA PHE A 116 17.46 3.40 -18.18
C PHE A 116 16.10 4.12 -18.13
N ALA A 117 15.62 4.50 -16.94
CA ALA A 117 14.40 5.29 -16.76
C ALA A 117 14.54 6.72 -17.32
N GLU A 118 15.70 7.35 -17.12
CA GLU A 118 16.00 8.68 -17.68
C GLU A 118 16.09 8.64 -19.21
N GLU A 119 16.73 7.61 -19.79
CA GLU A 119 16.77 7.41 -21.25
C GLU A 119 15.35 7.21 -21.84
N ALA A 120 14.50 6.42 -21.19
CA ALA A 120 13.12 6.20 -21.59
C ALA A 120 12.28 7.49 -21.56
N LEU A 121 12.35 8.27 -20.47
CA LEU A 121 11.70 9.58 -20.36
C LEU A 121 12.22 10.56 -21.42
N ALA A 122 13.52 10.57 -21.70
CA ALA A 122 14.12 11.43 -22.72
C ALA A 122 13.61 11.07 -24.13
N LEU A 123 13.52 9.79 -24.47
CA LEU A 123 12.98 9.31 -25.75
C LEU A 123 11.51 9.71 -25.93
N ARG A 124 10.64 9.43 -24.95
CA ARG A 124 9.20 9.75 -25.00
C ARG A 124 8.95 11.26 -25.07
N ARG A 125 9.72 12.05 -24.33
CA ARG A 125 9.72 13.52 -24.41
C ARG A 125 10.16 14.02 -25.79
N SER A 126 11.19 13.43 -26.38
CA SER A 126 11.71 13.78 -27.71
C SER A 126 10.66 13.53 -28.80
N ALA A 127 10.03 12.35 -28.80
CA ALA A 127 8.94 12.00 -29.73
C ALA A 127 7.74 12.96 -29.61
N THR A 128 7.30 13.25 -28.39
CA THR A 128 6.18 14.19 -28.13
C THR A 128 6.50 15.60 -28.66
N LEU A 129 7.74 16.09 -28.45
CA LEU A 129 8.18 17.38 -28.99
C LEU A 129 8.31 17.41 -30.52
N ALA A 130 8.64 16.29 -31.16
CA ALA A 130 8.65 16.18 -32.62
C ALA A 130 7.22 16.27 -33.19
N LEU A 131 6.26 15.56 -32.58
CA LEU A 131 4.85 15.63 -32.93
C LEU A 131 4.30 17.07 -32.82
N MET A 132 4.57 17.76 -31.70
CA MET A 132 4.15 19.15 -31.50
C MET A 132 4.68 20.12 -32.57
N ARG A 133 5.93 19.94 -33.03
CA ARG A 133 6.48 20.75 -34.15
C ARG A 133 5.73 20.49 -35.46
N SER A 134 5.49 19.22 -35.79
CA SER A 134 4.76 18.87 -37.03
C SER A 134 3.32 19.43 -37.05
N LEU A 135 2.66 19.48 -35.89
CA LEU A 135 1.36 20.14 -35.74
C LEU A 135 1.46 21.66 -35.92
N GLN A 136 2.48 22.30 -35.35
CA GLN A 136 2.71 23.75 -35.52
C GLN A 136 2.95 24.13 -37.00
N GLU A 137 3.70 23.31 -37.73
CA GLU A 137 3.95 23.46 -39.17
C GLU A 137 2.65 23.28 -39.99
N ALA A 138 1.83 22.26 -39.67
CA ALA A 138 0.54 22.04 -40.32
C ALA A 138 -0.45 23.19 -40.08
N ILE A 139 -0.53 23.73 -38.86
CA ILE A 139 -1.36 24.89 -38.52
C ILE A 139 -0.91 26.12 -39.33
N ALA A 140 0.39 26.40 -39.40
CA ALA A 140 0.92 27.54 -40.17
C ALA A 140 0.62 27.41 -41.67
N ALA A 141 0.74 26.21 -42.25
CA ALA A 141 0.39 25.94 -43.64
C ALA A 141 -1.11 26.17 -43.92
N GLN A 142 -1.99 25.74 -43.01
CA GLN A 142 -3.43 25.92 -43.14
C GLN A 142 -3.86 27.39 -42.92
N GLN A 143 -3.17 28.15 -42.05
CA GLN A 143 -3.37 29.60 -41.90
C GLN A 143 -3.05 30.34 -43.20
N ALA A 144 -1.86 30.12 -43.77
CA ALA A 144 -1.47 30.74 -45.05
C ALA A 144 -2.44 30.39 -46.20
N ARG A 145 -2.98 29.16 -46.23
CA ARG A 145 -4.02 28.75 -47.18
C ARG A 145 -5.34 29.50 -46.96
N SER A 146 -5.72 29.77 -45.72
CA SER A 146 -6.93 30.53 -45.38
C SER A 146 -6.80 32.01 -45.75
N GLU A 147 -5.64 32.61 -45.54
CA GLU A 147 -5.34 34.00 -45.95
C GLU A 147 -5.38 34.16 -47.47
N TYR A 148 -4.81 33.20 -48.21
CA TYR A 148 -4.89 33.15 -49.67
C TYR A 148 -6.33 33.04 -50.18
N LEU A 149 -7.14 32.15 -49.59
CA LEU A 149 -8.55 32.01 -49.95
C LEU A 149 -9.38 33.26 -49.62
N SER A 150 -9.13 33.91 -48.47
CA SER A 150 -9.79 35.17 -48.12
C SER A 150 -9.42 36.30 -49.08
N SER A 151 -8.17 36.32 -49.57
CA SER A 151 -7.71 37.30 -50.56
C SER A 151 -8.39 37.08 -51.92
N ALA A 152 -8.51 35.82 -52.35
CA ALA A 152 -9.20 35.45 -53.59
C ALA A 152 -10.69 35.81 -53.55
N LEU A 153 -11.41 35.47 -52.47
CA LEU A 153 -12.85 35.77 -52.31
C LEU A 153 -13.14 37.29 -52.31
N ASN A 154 -12.23 38.10 -51.76
CA ASN A 154 -12.39 39.56 -51.78
C ASN A 154 -12.14 40.15 -53.17
N ALA A 155 -11.26 39.57 -53.98
CA ALA A 155 -11.11 39.93 -55.38
C ALA A 155 -12.33 39.52 -56.22
N GLU A 156 -12.90 38.34 -55.98
CA GLU A 156 -14.11 37.86 -56.66
C GLU A 156 -15.32 38.77 -56.40
N LYS A 157 -15.51 39.24 -55.16
CA LYS A 157 -16.52 40.25 -54.82
C LYS A 157 -16.30 41.62 -55.47
N SER A 158 -15.05 42.01 -55.73
CA SER A 158 -14.75 43.23 -56.49
C SER A 158 -15.27 43.10 -57.93
N ASN A 159 -14.99 41.96 -58.56
CA ASN A 159 -15.46 41.66 -59.92
C ASN A 159 -17.00 41.55 -59.99
N GLU A 160 -17.66 41.04 -58.95
CA GLU A 160 -19.13 40.99 -58.84
C GLU A 160 -19.73 42.41 -58.75
N GLY A 161 -19.12 43.31 -57.98
CA GLY A 161 -19.51 44.71 -57.91
C GLY A 161 -19.33 45.46 -59.23
N GLU A 162 -18.20 45.26 -59.92
CA GLU A 162 -17.96 45.79 -61.27
C GLU A 162 -19.00 45.26 -62.29
N LEU A 163 -19.41 43.99 -62.18
CA LEU A 163 -20.44 43.41 -63.04
C LEU A 163 -21.82 44.04 -62.80
N GLU A 164 -22.25 44.21 -61.54
CA GLU A 164 -23.53 44.85 -61.20
C GLU A 164 -23.58 46.31 -61.69
N GLU A 165 -22.47 47.05 -61.61
CA GLU A 165 -22.39 48.42 -62.15
C GLU A 165 -22.62 48.44 -63.68
N THR A 166 -21.96 47.57 -64.45
CA THR A 166 -22.20 47.47 -65.91
C THR A 166 -23.63 47.01 -66.26
N MET A 167 -24.27 46.18 -65.41
CA MET A 167 -25.67 45.80 -65.59
C MET A 167 -26.62 46.97 -65.33
N ALA A 168 -26.32 47.84 -64.36
CA ALA A 168 -27.11 49.05 -64.09
C ALA A 168 -27.04 50.06 -65.25
N GLU A 169 -25.87 50.28 -65.85
CA GLU A 169 -25.71 51.12 -67.05
C GLU A 169 -26.52 50.59 -68.24
N LEU A 170 -26.55 49.27 -68.43
CA LEU A 170 -27.32 48.60 -69.47
C LEU A 170 -28.83 48.73 -69.24
N GLU A 171 -29.29 48.57 -67.99
CA GLU A 171 -30.68 48.81 -67.57
C GLU A 171 -31.10 50.26 -67.84
N GLU A 172 -30.28 51.25 -67.47
CA GLU A 172 -30.60 52.67 -67.73
C GLU A 172 -30.67 52.97 -69.24
N SER A 173 -29.74 52.42 -70.02
CA SER A 173 -29.73 52.51 -71.48
C SER A 173 -30.97 51.89 -72.11
N ARG A 174 -31.44 50.74 -71.59
CA ARG A 174 -32.70 50.10 -71.99
C ARG A 174 -33.93 50.94 -71.62
N ARG A 175 -33.96 51.54 -70.42
CA ARG A 175 -35.05 52.43 -69.98
C ARG A 175 -35.15 53.67 -70.88
N LYS A 176 -34.00 54.28 -71.25
CA LYS A 176 -33.92 55.37 -72.25
C LYS A 176 -34.50 54.95 -73.61
N LEU A 177 -34.20 53.74 -74.09
CA LEU A 177 -34.74 53.21 -75.35
C LEU A 177 -36.26 53.03 -75.32
N VAL A 178 -36.84 52.52 -74.22
CA VAL A 178 -38.29 52.30 -74.10
C VAL A 178 -39.07 53.61 -74.11
N ILE A 179 -38.54 54.68 -73.50
CA ILE A 179 -39.16 56.03 -73.53
C ILE A 179 -39.22 56.55 -74.98
N LEU A 180 -38.16 56.35 -75.77
CA LEU A 180 -38.12 56.70 -77.21
C LEU A 180 -39.06 55.84 -78.08
N GLN A 181 -39.50 54.67 -77.60
CA GLN A 181 -40.50 53.84 -78.27
C GLN A 181 -41.94 54.22 -77.89
N LEU A 182 -42.24 54.51 -76.61
CA LEU A 182 -43.60 54.89 -76.20
C LEU A 182 -44.07 56.20 -76.82
N GLN A 183 -43.17 57.14 -77.09
CA GLN A 183 -43.48 58.38 -77.83
C GLN A 183 -43.95 58.15 -79.29
N ARG A 184 -43.90 56.91 -79.81
CA ARG A 184 -44.20 56.56 -81.20
C ARG A 184 -45.60 55.96 -81.45
N HIS A 185 -46.27 55.41 -80.43
CA HIS A 185 -47.46 54.57 -80.65
C HIS A 185 -48.58 54.79 -79.61
N GLY A 186 -49.67 55.46 -80.03
CA GLY A 186 -50.91 55.54 -79.25
C GLY A 186 -52.17 55.76 -80.12
N GLY A 187 -53.03 54.72 -80.23
CA GLY A 187 -54.41 54.81 -80.76
C GLY A 187 -54.92 53.57 -81.54
N SER A 188 -56.24 53.25 -81.42
CA SER A 188 -57.04 52.25 -82.19
C SER A 188 -56.87 50.74 -81.82
N LEU A 189 -57.84 49.78 -81.95
CA LEU A 189 -59.32 49.70 -81.84
C LEU A 189 -59.75 48.18 -81.73
N MET A 190 -61.04 47.81 -81.91
CA MET A 190 -61.65 46.46 -81.71
C MET A 190 -62.46 45.96 -82.95
N ASN A 191 -62.75 44.62 -83.12
CA ASN A 191 -64.01 44.03 -83.69
C ASN A 191 -64.07 42.47 -84.02
N MET A 192 -65.13 41.76 -83.54
CA MET A 192 -66.13 40.83 -84.19
C MET A 192 -65.92 39.42 -84.87
N SER A 193 -66.83 38.44 -84.53
CA SER A 193 -67.71 37.51 -85.37
C SER A 193 -67.48 35.99 -85.75
N GLY A 194 -68.51 35.12 -85.48
CA GLY A 194 -69.15 34.07 -86.37
C GLY A 194 -68.76 32.55 -86.32
N PRO A 195 -69.50 31.57 -86.97
CA PRO A 195 -70.97 31.35 -87.13
C PRO A 195 -71.54 29.86 -87.25
N ASN A 196 -72.89 29.68 -87.28
CA ASN A 196 -73.72 28.58 -87.91
C ASN A 196 -73.71 27.11 -87.32
N ALA A 197 -74.54 26.07 -87.66
CA ALA A 197 -75.87 25.77 -88.31
C ALA A 197 -76.16 24.21 -88.24
N VAL A 198 -77.27 23.47 -88.59
CA VAL A 198 -78.75 23.56 -88.87
C VAL A 198 -79.39 22.10 -88.89
N ASN A 199 -80.72 21.89 -89.11
CA ASN A 199 -81.54 20.63 -88.97
C ASN A 199 -82.32 20.20 -90.27
N GLY A 200 -83.02 19.04 -90.31
CA GLY A 200 -84.11 18.81 -91.31
C GLY A 200 -84.87 17.46 -91.34
N ALA A 201 -86.22 17.51 -91.28
CA ALA A 201 -87.16 16.42 -91.65
C ALA A 201 -88.53 17.02 -92.04
N VAL A 202 -89.23 16.47 -93.05
CA VAL A 202 -90.48 17.05 -93.61
C VAL A 202 -91.50 15.99 -94.03
N SER A 203 -92.77 16.20 -93.68
CA SER A 203 -93.93 15.51 -94.25
C SER A 203 -94.51 16.29 -95.44
N ALA A 204 -94.82 15.63 -96.56
CA ALA A 204 -95.43 16.26 -97.73
C ALA A 204 -96.81 15.67 -98.05
N ASP A 205 -97.76 16.55 -98.38
CA ASP A 205 -99.15 16.27 -98.73
C ASP A 205 -99.38 16.47 -100.24
N LYS A 206 -100.38 15.79 -100.81
CA LYS A 206 -100.91 15.93 -102.19
C LYS A 206 -99.89 15.89 -103.34
N SER A 207 -99.72 14.68 -103.85
CA SER A 207 -99.76 14.34 -105.29
C SER A 207 -99.92 15.51 -106.28
N SER A 208 -98.82 15.94 -106.90
CA SER A 208 -98.86 16.68 -108.16
C SER A 208 -98.51 15.76 -109.33
N ASP A 209 -99.52 15.47 -110.14
CA ASP A 209 -99.46 14.86 -111.48
C ASP A 209 -98.08 14.78 -112.14
N ARG A 210 -97.50 13.58 -112.10
CA ARG A 210 -96.87 12.99 -113.27
C ARG A 210 -97.44 11.59 -113.46
N ASN A 211 -97.93 11.34 -114.67
CA ASN A 211 -98.17 9.99 -115.20
C ASN A 211 -96.83 9.24 -115.31
N MET A 212 -96.35 8.70 -114.18
CA MET A 212 -95.21 7.77 -114.16
C MET A 212 -95.52 6.60 -115.08
N GLY A 213 -94.58 6.29 -115.96
CA GLY A 213 -94.69 5.14 -116.84
C GLY A 213 -94.77 3.83 -116.06
N TRP A 214 -95.31 2.80 -116.70
CA TRP A 214 -95.21 1.42 -116.18
C TRP A 214 -93.75 0.92 -116.05
N GLY A 215 -92.79 1.63 -116.66
CA GLY A 215 -91.36 1.55 -116.36
C GLY A 215 -91.06 2.18 -115.00
N ASP A 216 -91.16 3.51 -114.88
CA ASP A 216 -90.89 4.27 -113.65
C ASP A 216 -91.51 3.66 -112.38
N LEU A 217 -92.78 3.21 -112.45
CA LEU A 217 -93.47 2.56 -111.33
C LEU A 217 -92.87 1.19 -110.98
N LYS A 218 -92.43 0.43 -111.98
CA LYS A 218 -91.76 -0.86 -111.79
C LYS A 218 -90.34 -0.67 -111.26
N ASP A 219 -89.63 0.33 -111.77
CA ASP A 219 -88.26 0.64 -111.35
C ASP A 219 -88.26 1.16 -109.90
N ALA A 220 -89.22 2.00 -109.50
CA ALA A 220 -89.44 2.39 -108.11
C ALA A 220 -89.85 1.22 -107.19
N VAL A 221 -90.55 0.21 -107.71
CA VAL A 221 -90.89 -1.02 -106.95
C VAL A 221 -89.67 -1.94 -106.80
N GLU A 222 -88.81 -2.04 -107.82
CA GLU A 222 -87.55 -2.78 -107.71
C GLU A 222 -86.52 -2.04 -106.84
N GLU A 223 -86.43 -0.71 -106.91
CA GLU A 223 -85.61 0.13 -106.01
C GLU A 223 -86.08 0.03 -104.56
N ALA A 224 -87.39 0.09 -104.30
CA ALA A 224 -87.95 -0.15 -102.96
C ALA A 224 -87.70 -1.58 -102.46
N LYS A 225 -87.56 -2.55 -103.38
CA LYS A 225 -87.29 -3.97 -103.09
C LYS A 225 -85.81 -4.26 -102.87
N THR A 226 -84.89 -3.59 -103.58
CA THR A 226 -83.46 -3.61 -103.24
C THR A 226 -83.24 -2.89 -101.90
N LEU A 227 -83.79 -1.68 -101.72
CA LEU A 227 -83.68 -0.94 -100.46
C LEU A 227 -84.26 -1.71 -99.27
N ALA A 228 -85.38 -2.44 -99.44
CA ALA A 228 -85.90 -3.32 -98.40
C ALA A 228 -85.03 -4.55 -98.15
N GLY A 229 -84.34 -5.07 -99.18
CA GLY A 229 -83.34 -6.13 -99.05
C GLY A 229 -82.08 -5.68 -98.32
N ASP A 230 -81.53 -4.54 -98.70
CA ASP A 230 -80.39 -3.89 -98.04
C ASP A 230 -80.73 -3.56 -96.59
N ARG A 231 -81.94 -3.04 -96.32
CA ARG A 231 -82.40 -2.75 -94.96
C ARG A 231 -82.66 -3.99 -94.12
N LEU A 232 -83.00 -5.13 -94.74
CA LEU A 232 -83.05 -6.43 -94.06
C LEU A 232 -81.64 -6.99 -93.81
N PHE A 233 -80.68 -6.71 -94.68
CA PHE A 233 -79.27 -7.09 -94.49
C PHE A 233 -78.63 -6.30 -93.35
N GLU A 234 -78.77 -4.97 -93.33
CA GLU A 234 -78.36 -4.11 -92.20
C GLU A 234 -79.00 -4.57 -90.87
N LEU A 235 -80.26 -4.98 -90.90
CA LEU A 235 -80.97 -5.48 -89.72
C LEU A 235 -80.43 -6.85 -89.27
N HIS A 236 -80.04 -7.73 -90.21
CA HIS A 236 -79.38 -9.00 -89.89
C HIS A 236 -77.98 -8.78 -89.30
N GLU A 237 -77.16 -7.93 -89.92
CA GLU A 237 -75.81 -7.59 -89.47
C GLU A 237 -75.84 -6.97 -88.07
N THR A 238 -76.71 -5.99 -87.84
CA THR A 238 -76.90 -5.40 -86.50
C THR A 238 -77.53 -6.38 -85.49
N GLN A 239 -78.31 -7.38 -85.91
CA GLN A 239 -78.78 -8.46 -85.05
C GLN A 239 -77.65 -9.44 -84.67
N GLU A 240 -76.72 -9.70 -85.58
CA GLU A 240 -75.54 -10.53 -85.35
C GLU A 240 -74.52 -9.84 -84.42
N ASP A 241 -74.27 -8.54 -84.61
CA ASP A 241 -73.50 -7.71 -83.67
C ASP A 241 -74.14 -7.69 -82.26
N ASN A 242 -75.47 -7.53 -82.17
CA ASN A 242 -76.17 -7.60 -80.89
C ASN A 242 -76.06 -8.98 -80.24
N LEU A 243 -76.01 -10.07 -81.02
CA LEU A 243 -75.79 -11.43 -80.50
C LEU A 243 -74.36 -11.58 -79.96
N ILE A 244 -73.36 -11.04 -80.65
CA ILE A 244 -71.95 -11.03 -80.20
C ILE A 244 -71.81 -10.21 -78.90
N LEU A 245 -72.37 -9.01 -78.87
CA LEU A 245 -72.38 -8.15 -77.67
C LEU A 245 -73.14 -8.78 -76.50
N SER A 246 -74.31 -9.37 -76.75
CA SER A 246 -75.07 -10.08 -75.71
C SER A 246 -74.29 -11.26 -75.15
N LYS A 247 -73.53 -11.98 -76.00
CA LYS A 247 -72.67 -13.08 -75.55
C LYS A 247 -71.47 -12.60 -74.75
N GLN A 248 -70.82 -11.52 -75.17
CA GLN A 248 -69.75 -10.88 -74.37
C GLN A 248 -70.26 -10.39 -73.01
N LEU A 249 -71.48 -9.86 -72.95
CA LEU A 249 -72.15 -9.48 -71.70
C LEU A 249 -72.50 -10.71 -70.84
N GLU A 250 -72.89 -11.84 -71.45
CA GLU A 250 -73.13 -13.10 -70.74
C GLU A 250 -71.82 -13.70 -70.18
N ASP A 251 -70.74 -13.72 -70.96
CA ASP A 251 -69.40 -14.15 -70.53
C ASP A 251 -68.86 -13.28 -69.39
N LEU A 252 -69.00 -11.95 -69.49
CA LEU A 252 -68.64 -11.00 -68.42
C LEU A 252 -69.54 -11.14 -67.18
N GLN A 253 -70.84 -11.38 -67.36
CA GLN A 253 -71.74 -11.65 -66.24
C GLN A 253 -71.42 -13.00 -65.57
N GLY A 254 -70.94 -13.99 -66.33
CA GLY A 254 -70.39 -15.24 -65.81
C GLY A 254 -69.16 -14.99 -64.94
N GLN A 255 -68.18 -14.25 -65.44
CA GLN A 255 -66.97 -13.85 -64.69
C GLN A 255 -67.29 -13.03 -63.44
N LEU A 256 -68.34 -12.20 -63.46
CA LEU A 256 -68.76 -11.39 -62.30
C LEU A 256 -69.60 -12.19 -61.28
N LYS A 257 -70.21 -13.32 -61.69
CA LYS A 257 -70.95 -14.25 -60.83
C LYS A 257 -70.07 -15.36 -60.25
N ASP A 258 -68.93 -15.64 -60.86
CA ASP A 258 -67.93 -16.53 -60.29
C ASP A 258 -67.13 -15.79 -59.22
N ASP A 259 -67.54 -15.91 -57.96
CA ASP A 259 -66.80 -15.35 -56.81
C ASP A 259 -65.31 -15.75 -56.84
N ASN A 260 -64.98 -16.93 -57.40
CA ASN A 260 -63.63 -17.44 -57.51
C ASN A 260 -62.76 -16.65 -58.52
N TYR A 261 -63.38 -15.99 -59.51
CA TYR A 261 -62.70 -15.05 -60.40
C TYR A 261 -62.23 -13.79 -59.66
N ILE A 262 -62.96 -13.34 -58.62
CA ILE A 262 -62.52 -12.21 -57.78
C ILE A 262 -61.24 -12.59 -57.03
N PHE A 263 -61.21 -13.76 -56.37
CA PHE A 263 -60.04 -14.25 -55.61
C PHE A 263 -58.83 -14.56 -56.50
N THR A 264 -59.04 -14.97 -57.75
CA THR A 264 -57.97 -15.20 -58.73
C THR A 264 -57.61 -13.98 -59.58
N SER A 265 -58.31 -12.84 -59.40
CA SER A 265 -58.03 -11.62 -60.13
C SER A 265 -56.69 -10.99 -59.72
N LYS A 266 -55.93 -10.49 -60.71
CA LYS A 266 -54.60 -9.89 -60.50
C LYS A 266 -54.58 -8.73 -59.47
N PRO A 267 -55.60 -7.85 -59.36
CA PRO A 267 -55.65 -6.86 -58.30
C PRO A 267 -55.82 -7.48 -56.90
N TYR A 268 -56.65 -8.53 -56.78
CA TYR A 268 -56.85 -9.23 -55.51
C TYR A 268 -55.60 -9.98 -55.07
N THR A 269 -54.89 -10.67 -55.97
CA THR A 269 -53.65 -11.38 -55.60
C THR A 269 -52.59 -10.41 -55.09
N ILE A 270 -52.38 -9.27 -55.75
CA ILE A 270 -51.42 -8.24 -55.30
C ILE A 270 -51.80 -7.70 -53.91
N LEU A 271 -53.08 -7.43 -53.67
CA LEU A 271 -53.55 -6.97 -52.35
C LEU A 271 -53.41 -8.06 -51.28
N SER A 272 -53.68 -9.32 -51.62
CA SER A 272 -53.49 -10.48 -50.75
C SER A 272 -52.01 -10.68 -50.39
N ASP A 273 -51.10 -10.57 -51.35
CA ASP A 273 -49.65 -10.70 -51.13
C ASP A 273 -49.13 -9.59 -50.21
N GLN A 274 -49.60 -8.34 -50.42
CA GLN A 274 -49.30 -7.21 -49.52
C GLN A 274 -49.83 -7.45 -48.10
N LEU A 275 -51.05 -7.97 -47.96
CA LEU A 275 -51.65 -8.29 -46.66
C LEU A 275 -50.88 -9.40 -45.94
N HIS A 276 -50.48 -10.47 -46.66
CA HIS A 276 -49.63 -11.52 -46.10
C HIS A 276 -48.26 -11.00 -45.67
N HIS A 277 -47.63 -10.11 -46.46
CA HIS A 277 -46.36 -9.49 -46.09
C HIS A 277 -46.48 -8.63 -44.82
N LEU A 278 -47.48 -7.76 -44.74
CA LEU A 278 -47.76 -6.95 -43.55
C LEU A 278 -48.08 -7.82 -42.33
N ASN A 279 -48.82 -8.91 -42.49
CA ASN A 279 -49.12 -9.84 -41.40
C ASN A 279 -47.87 -10.58 -40.91
N ALA A 280 -46.95 -10.94 -41.81
CA ALA A 280 -45.65 -11.52 -41.46
C ALA A 280 -44.74 -10.51 -40.73
N GLU A 281 -44.76 -9.22 -41.13
CA GLU A 281 -44.11 -8.15 -40.38
C GLU A 281 -44.71 -7.98 -38.97
N ILE A 282 -46.05 -7.97 -38.84
CA ILE A 282 -46.74 -7.85 -37.55
C ILE A 282 -46.32 -8.98 -36.59
N GLU A 283 -46.31 -10.24 -37.06
CA GLU A 283 -45.86 -11.37 -36.23
C GLU A 283 -44.35 -11.30 -35.91
N ARG A 284 -43.51 -10.77 -36.81
CA ARG A 284 -42.08 -10.49 -36.52
C ARG A 284 -41.92 -9.44 -35.42
N TYR A 285 -42.65 -8.32 -35.49
CA TYR A 285 -42.61 -7.27 -34.47
C TYR A 285 -43.18 -7.76 -33.13
N LYS A 286 -44.24 -8.57 -33.16
CA LYS A 286 -44.83 -9.21 -31.97
C LYS A 286 -43.84 -10.15 -31.28
N GLY A 287 -43.14 -11.01 -32.03
CA GLY A 287 -42.06 -11.84 -31.48
C GLY A 287 -40.93 -11.03 -30.85
N LEU A 288 -40.54 -9.91 -31.47
CA LEU A 288 -39.55 -8.98 -30.89
C LEU A 288 -40.06 -8.32 -29.58
N VAL A 289 -41.36 -7.96 -29.52
CA VAL A 289 -41.98 -7.42 -28.30
C VAL A 289 -42.06 -8.47 -27.19
N GLU A 290 -42.33 -9.74 -27.52
CA GLU A 290 -42.31 -10.84 -26.55
C GLU A 290 -40.90 -11.08 -25.97
N VAL A 291 -39.85 -11.00 -26.79
CA VAL A 291 -38.45 -11.05 -26.32
C VAL A 291 -38.13 -9.86 -25.41
N LEU A 292 -38.39 -8.63 -25.87
CA LEU A 292 -38.11 -7.42 -25.08
C LEU A 292 -38.90 -7.38 -23.75
N GLN A 293 -40.11 -7.93 -23.72
CA GLN A 293 -40.91 -8.04 -22.50
C GLN A 293 -40.37 -9.11 -21.54
N ASN A 294 -39.80 -10.21 -22.06
CA ASN A 294 -39.09 -11.19 -21.24
C ASN A 294 -37.76 -10.63 -20.69
N ASP A 295 -36.99 -9.90 -21.50
CA ASP A 295 -35.75 -9.25 -21.06
C ASP A 295 -36.04 -8.22 -19.97
N LYS A 296 -37.05 -7.36 -20.17
CA LYS A 296 -37.55 -6.44 -19.14
C LYS A 296 -37.90 -7.14 -17.83
N ASN A 297 -38.56 -8.31 -17.91
CA ASN A 297 -38.90 -9.09 -16.71
C ASN A 297 -37.64 -9.63 -16.01
N GLN A 298 -36.64 -10.10 -16.75
CA GLN A 298 -35.36 -10.52 -16.17
C GLN A 298 -34.59 -9.35 -15.54
N PHE A 299 -34.54 -8.19 -16.20
CA PHE A 299 -33.88 -6.99 -15.64
C PHE A 299 -34.58 -6.54 -14.35
N LEU A 300 -35.91 -6.49 -14.31
CA LEU A 300 -36.67 -6.17 -13.10
C LEU A 300 -36.49 -7.21 -11.98
N GLN A 301 -36.19 -8.47 -12.29
CA GLN A 301 -35.80 -9.46 -11.30
C GLN A 301 -34.38 -9.19 -10.76
N ARG A 302 -33.39 -9.00 -11.65
CA ARG A 302 -32.00 -8.68 -11.27
C ARG A 302 -31.91 -7.39 -10.46
N GLU A 303 -32.70 -6.38 -10.80
CA GLU A 303 -32.84 -5.13 -10.03
C GLU A 303 -33.28 -5.41 -8.59
N LYS A 304 -34.35 -6.20 -8.39
CA LYS A 304 -34.82 -6.58 -7.04
C LYS A 304 -33.80 -7.40 -6.26
N GLU A 305 -33.10 -8.32 -6.92
CA GLU A 305 -32.00 -9.08 -6.31
C GLU A 305 -30.84 -8.17 -5.88
N MET A 306 -30.53 -7.13 -6.66
CA MET A 306 -29.52 -6.13 -6.29
C MET A 306 -29.99 -5.18 -5.19
N CYS A 307 -31.26 -4.79 -5.14
CA CYS A 307 -31.85 -4.05 -4.02
C CYS A 307 -31.76 -4.85 -2.72
N ALA A 308 -32.18 -6.13 -2.72
CA ALA A 308 -32.10 -7.00 -1.56
C ALA A 308 -30.65 -7.23 -1.08
N LYS A 309 -29.69 -7.35 -2.03
CA LYS A 309 -28.25 -7.36 -1.70
C LYS A 309 -27.82 -6.03 -1.05
N GLY A 310 -28.23 -4.88 -1.59
CA GLY A 310 -27.96 -3.56 -1.02
C GLY A 310 -28.49 -3.41 0.41
N GLU A 311 -29.72 -3.85 0.68
CA GLU A 311 -30.31 -3.91 2.02
C GLU A 311 -29.47 -4.80 2.95
N SER A 312 -29.05 -5.99 2.50
CA SER A 312 -28.19 -6.88 3.30
C SER A 312 -26.81 -6.26 3.61
N VAL A 313 -26.20 -5.55 2.65
CA VAL A 313 -24.93 -4.81 2.84
C VAL A 313 -25.10 -3.66 3.84
N ASN A 314 -26.23 -2.96 3.82
CA ASN A 314 -26.52 -1.90 4.79
C ASN A 314 -26.72 -2.47 6.21
N ASN A 315 -27.38 -3.62 6.35
CA ASN A 315 -27.50 -4.32 7.64
C ASN A 315 -26.14 -4.81 8.17
N ILE A 316 -25.25 -5.30 7.29
CA ILE A 316 -23.87 -5.66 7.65
C ILE A 316 -23.09 -4.41 8.10
N LYS A 317 -23.20 -3.29 7.37
CA LYS A 317 -22.56 -2.01 7.75
C LYS A 317 -23.02 -1.52 9.12
N GLN A 318 -24.34 -1.56 9.41
CA GLN A 318 -24.85 -1.20 10.73
C GLN A 318 -24.27 -2.11 11.82
N SER A 319 -24.22 -3.42 11.55
CA SER A 319 -23.63 -4.39 12.48
C SER A 319 -22.15 -4.09 12.75
N ILE A 320 -21.40 -3.69 11.71
CA ILE A 320 -19.99 -3.27 11.86
C ILE A 320 -19.88 -2.03 12.74
N THR A 321 -20.67 -0.96 12.49
CA THR A 321 -20.64 0.26 13.32
C THR A 321 -21.06 0.00 14.77
N ASP A 322 -21.98 -0.95 14.99
CA ASP A 322 -22.40 -1.36 16.35
C ASP A 322 -21.26 -2.09 17.09
N TYR A 323 -20.43 -2.87 16.38
CA TYR A 323 -19.23 -3.51 16.94
C TYR A 323 -18.07 -2.53 17.12
N GLU A 324 -17.85 -1.59 16.20
CA GLU A 324 -16.83 -0.53 16.30
C GLU A 324 -17.07 0.31 17.57
N ALA A 325 -18.30 0.81 17.77
CA ALA A 325 -18.67 1.53 18.98
C ALA A 325 -18.51 0.69 20.27
N LYS A 326 -18.68 -0.64 20.18
CA LYS A 326 -18.45 -1.55 21.32
C LYS A 326 -16.96 -1.77 21.61
N ILE A 327 -16.09 -1.73 20.60
CA ILE A 327 -14.64 -1.77 20.76
C ILE A 327 -14.17 -0.48 21.46
N GLU A 328 -14.58 0.70 20.98
CA GLU A 328 -14.26 1.99 21.62
C GLU A 328 -14.68 2.02 23.12
N GLU A 329 -15.87 1.50 23.45
CA GLU A 329 -16.35 1.42 24.83
C GLU A 329 -15.47 0.51 25.72
N LEU A 330 -14.95 -0.57 25.16
CA LEU A 330 -14.07 -1.52 25.87
C LEU A 330 -12.65 -0.98 26.01
N GLU A 331 -12.09 -0.34 24.97
CA GLU A 331 -10.81 0.35 25.04
C GLU A 331 -10.82 1.46 26.09
N HIS A 332 -11.91 2.23 26.17
CA HIS A 332 -12.07 3.23 27.23
C HIS A 332 -12.13 2.60 28.64
N GLN A 333 -12.77 1.44 28.79
CA GLN A 333 -12.76 0.70 30.06
C GLN A 333 -11.38 0.15 30.43
N ILE A 334 -10.60 -0.31 29.45
CA ILE A 334 -9.21 -0.76 29.66
C ILE A 334 -8.33 0.42 30.07
N LEU A 335 -8.38 1.55 29.36
CA LEU A 335 -7.65 2.78 29.69
C LEU A 335 -7.97 3.26 31.12
N LYS A 336 -9.25 3.27 31.51
CA LYS A 336 -9.68 3.61 32.87
C LYS A 336 -9.14 2.63 33.91
N SER A 337 -9.17 1.33 33.62
CA SER A 337 -8.67 0.29 34.51
C SER A 337 -7.15 0.37 34.71
N MET A 338 -6.39 0.74 33.66
CA MET A 338 -4.95 0.99 33.75
C MET A 338 -4.64 2.23 34.59
N ALA A 339 -5.42 3.31 34.44
CA ALA A 339 -5.29 4.49 35.31
C ALA A 339 -5.54 4.14 36.78
N GLU A 340 -6.63 3.41 37.09
CA GLU A 340 -6.95 2.95 38.44
C GLU A 340 -5.89 2.00 39.02
N LYS A 341 -5.27 1.14 38.19
CA LYS A 341 -4.11 0.31 38.60
C LYS A 341 -2.92 1.18 38.99
N ASN A 342 -2.51 2.11 38.12
CA ASN A 342 -1.34 2.96 38.34
C ASN A 342 -1.51 3.81 39.62
N ASP A 343 -2.72 4.32 39.84
CA ASP A 343 -3.12 5.05 41.04
C ASP A 343 -3.00 4.21 42.33
N LEU A 344 -3.17 2.89 42.25
CA LEU A 344 -2.98 1.98 43.38
C LEU A 344 -1.50 1.58 43.55
N GLU A 345 -0.78 1.39 42.45
CA GLU A 345 0.64 1.05 42.44
C GLU A 345 1.51 2.15 43.06
N ILE A 346 1.20 3.42 42.75
CA ILE A 346 1.83 4.60 43.40
C ILE A 346 1.58 4.56 44.93
N LYS A 347 0.34 4.33 45.37
CA LYS A 347 -0.01 4.30 46.81
C LYS A 347 0.67 3.13 47.55
N VAL A 348 0.91 2.00 46.87
CA VAL A 348 1.67 0.88 47.41
C VAL A 348 3.14 1.27 47.57
N GLU A 349 3.77 1.85 46.54
CA GLU A 349 5.17 2.30 46.59
C GLU A 349 5.38 3.38 47.66
N GLU A 350 4.50 4.38 47.78
CA GLU A 350 4.52 5.37 48.87
C GLU A 350 4.52 4.69 50.25
N SER A 351 3.64 3.71 50.46
CA SER A 351 3.53 2.98 51.73
C SER A 351 4.76 2.10 52.03
N LEU A 352 5.36 1.50 51.00
CA LEU A 352 6.59 0.72 51.13
C LEU A 352 7.77 1.62 51.49
N GLN A 353 7.95 2.75 50.80
CA GLN A 353 9.02 3.70 51.10
C GLN A 353 8.90 4.27 52.51
N ASP A 354 7.71 4.62 52.98
CA ASP A 354 7.52 5.14 54.34
C ASP A 354 7.73 4.08 55.43
N SER A 355 7.44 2.80 55.14
CA SER A 355 7.82 1.69 56.01
C SER A 355 9.35 1.50 56.06
N GLY A 356 10.03 1.48 54.92
CA GLY A 356 11.49 1.34 54.84
C GLY A 356 12.25 2.49 55.50
N LYS A 357 11.78 3.74 55.34
CA LYS A 357 12.32 4.92 56.06
C LYS A 357 12.22 4.78 57.57
N LYS A 358 11.14 4.17 58.06
CA LYS A 358 10.92 3.92 59.50
C LYS A 358 11.84 2.81 60.00
N ASP A 359 11.88 1.67 59.32
CA ASP A 359 12.68 0.52 59.75
C ASP A 359 14.18 0.86 59.76
N PHE A 360 14.67 1.58 58.74
CA PHE A 360 16.05 2.12 58.70
C PHE A 360 16.35 3.11 59.85
N LYS A 361 15.38 3.96 60.21
CA LYS A 361 15.52 4.88 61.34
C LYS A 361 15.58 4.14 62.68
N ASP A 362 14.78 3.10 62.85
CA ASP A 362 14.75 2.28 64.06
C ASP A 362 16.04 1.42 64.14
N GLU A 363 16.56 0.91 63.02
CA GLU A 363 17.86 0.23 62.95
C GLU A 363 19.04 1.16 63.31
N ILE A 364 19.04 2.41 62.80
CA ILE A 364 20.02 3.43 63.21
C ILE A 364 19.95 3.71 64.72
N HIS A 365 18.77 3.72 65.34
CA HIS A 365 18.67 3.88 66.79
C HIS A 365 19.26 2.69 67.55
N VAL A 366 19.05 1.46 67.07
CA VAL A 366 19.67 0.25 67.65
C VAL A 366 21.20 0.30 67.50
N MET A 367 21.71 0.65 66.32
CA MET A 367 23.16 0.80 66.08
C MET A 367 23.77 1.90 66.96
N ALA A 368 23.13 3.07 67.06
CA ALA A 368 23.61 4.17 67.89
C ALA A 368 23.61 3.82 69.39
N ALA A 369 22.59 3.09 69.87
CA ALA A 369 22.53 2.59 71.24
C ALA A 369 23.63 1.53 71.52
N ALA A 370 23.90 0.64 70.56
CA ALA A 370 24.99 -0.34 70.66
C ALA A 370 26.36 0.35 70.70
N LEU A 371 26.63 1.28 69.79
CA LEU A 371 27.87 2.06 69.75
C LEU A 371 28.09 2.89 71.02
N SER A 372 27.02 3.49 71.57
CA SER A 372 27.08 4.23 72.84
C SER A 372 27.50 3.32 74.00
N LYS A 373 27.02 2.08 74.02
CA LYS A 373 27.34 1.07 75.04
C LYS A 373 28.75 0.48 74.88
N GLU A 374 29.21 0.27 73.64
CA GLU A 374 30.60 -0.08 73.35
C GLU A 374 31.56 1.03 73.82
N MET A 375 31.21 2.29 73.54
CA MET A 375 31.98 3.45 73.99
C MET A 375 32.01 3.58 75.52
N GLU A 376 30.87 3.39 76.20
CA GLU A 376 30.81 3.32 77.67
C GLU A 376 31.68 2.18 78.22
N MET A 377 31.67 1.01 77.59
CA MET A 377 32.50 -0.12 77.99
C MET A 377 34.01 0.18 77.82
N MET A 378 34.41 0.79 76.70
CA MET A 378 35.81 1.19 76.49
C MET A 378 36.26 2.29 77.44
N GLU A 379 35.43 3.30 77.72
CA GLU A 379 35.74 4.35 78.71
C GLU A 379 35.91 3.74 80.12
N ASN A 380 35.09 2.76 80.49
CA ASN A 380 35.24 2.01 81.74
C ASN A 380 36.53 1.16 81.78
N GLN A 381 36.99 0.60 80.65
CA GLN A 381 38.27 -0.11 80.59
C GLN A 381 39.46 0.86 80.65
N LEU A 382 39.36 2.02 79.97
CA LEU A 382 40.38 3.05 79.97
C LEU A 382 40.62 3.58 81.40
N ASN A 383 39.57 3.93 82.13
CA ASN A 383 39.73 4.42 83.50
C ASN A 383 40.31 3.34 84.43
N ARG A 384 39.88 2.07 84.35
CA ARG A 384 40.51 0.97 85.11
C ARG A 384 42.00 0.80 84.81
N SER A 385 42.42 0.93 83.55
CA SER A 385 43.85 0.80 83.18
C SER A 385 44.68 2.01 83.63
N LYS A 386 44.09 3.21 83.64
CA LYS A 386 44.65 4.43 84.22
C LYS A 386 44.82 4.34 85.74
N ASP A 387 43.82 3.81 86.45
CA ASP A 387 43.88 3.59 87.89
C ASP A 387 45.02 2.60 88.24
N ALA A 388 45.06 1.45 87.56
CA ALA A 388 46.11 0.45 87.74
C ALA A 388 47.51 0.98 87.38
N ALA A 389 47.63 1.85 86.37
CA ALA A 389 48.89 2.53 86.04
C ALA A 389 49.32 3.52 87.14
N SER A 390 48.38 4.19 87.81
CA SER A 390 48.68 5.09 88.93
C SER A 390 49.13 4.33 90.19
N GLU A 391 48.53 3.17 90.47
CA GLU A 391 48.96 2.25 91.54
C GLU A 391 50.37 1.70 91.26
N ALA A 392 50.63 1.27 90.02
CA ALA A 392 51.96 0.80 89.60
C ALA A 392 53.05 1.90 89.67
N LEU A 393 52.69 3.17 89.47
CA LEU A 393 53.60 4.30 89.69
C LEU A 393 53.88 4.53 91.18
N ALA A 394 52.85 4.53 92.04
CA ALA A 394 53.03 4.69 93.48
C ALA A 394 53.92 3.58 94.08
N LEU A 395 53.68 2.32 93.70
CA LEU A 395 54.51 1.18 94.11
C LEU A 395 55.97 1.29 93.60
N ARG A 396 56.18 1.92 92.44
CA ARG A 396 57.52 2.18 91.91
C ARG A 396 58.25 3.28 92.66
N GLU A 397 57.55 4.35 93.06
CA GLU A 397 58.10 5.41 93.90
C GLU A 397 58.47 4.87 95.30
N GLU A 398 57.61 4.03 95.89
CA GLU A 398 57.93 3.33 97.14
C GLU A 398 59.18 2.45 96.98
N ALA A 399 59.24 1.63 95.92
CA ALA A 399 60.40 0.76 95.65
C ALA A 399 61.71 1.54 95.47
N GLU A 400 61.69 2.71 94.83
CA GLU A 400 62.88 3.57 94.68
C GLU A 400 63.26 4.26 96.01
N SER A 401 62.28 4.61 96.85
CA SER A 401 62.52 5.10 98.22
C SER A 401 63.20 4.02 99.10
N LEU A 402 62.76 2.76 98.98
CA LEU A 402 63.39 1.62 99.65
C LEU A 402 64.78 1.33 99.08
N ARG A 403 64.98 1.47 97.77
CA ARG A 403 66.28 1.30 97.10
C ARG A 403 67.31 2.34 97.56
N THR A 404 66.92 3.61 97.67
CA THR A 404 67.79 4.68 98.17
C THR A 404 68.09 4.53 99.66
N LEU A 405 67.12 4.11 100.48
CA LEU A 405 67.34 3.75 101.88
C LEU A 405 68.31 2.57 102.04
N LEU A 406 68.17 1.53 101.21
CA LEU A 406 69.08 0.37 101.17
C LEU A 406 70.50 0.80 100.77
N ALA A 407 70.64 1.63 99.74
CA ALA A 407 71.94 2.16 99.31
C ALA A 407 72.64 2.95 100.43
N LYS A 408 71.89 3.78 101.18
CA LYS A 408 72.39 4.47 102.37
C LYS A 408 72.83 3.49 103.48
N LYS A 409 72.08 2.40 103.72
CA LYS A 409 72.48 1.37 104.70
C LYS A 409 73.74 0.62 104.27
N ILE A 410 73.93 0.39 102.97
CA ILE A 410 75.17 -0.19 102.43
C ILE A 410 76.35 0.78 102.60
N SER A 411 76.18 2.09 102.39
CA SER A 411 77.26 3.06 102.64
C SER A 411 77.58 3.20 104.14
N GLU A 412 76.58 3.25 105.02
CA GLU A 412 76.77 3.23 106.47
C GLU A 412 77.52 1.96 106.94
N GLN A 413 77.16 0.79 106.41
CA GLN A 413 77.87 -0.47 106.68
C GLN A 413 79.32 -0.40 106.19
N LYS A 414 79.56 0.16 105.00
CA LYS A 414 80.91 0.33 104.47
C LYS A 414 81.74 1.28 105.33
N GLU A 415 81.22 2.44 105.73
CA GLU A 415 81.93 3.37 106.63
C GLU A 415 82.26 2.77 108.00
N ILE A 416 81.43 1.84 108.51
CA ILE A 416 81.73 1.08 109.72
C ILE A 416 82.84 0.06 109.46
N SER A 417 82.77 -0.67 108.33
CA SER A 417 83.81 -1.64 107.95
C SER A 417 85.16 -0.98 107.66
N ASP A 418 85.17 0.17 106.98
CA ASP A 418 86.39 0.91 106.65
C ASP A 418 87.02 1.48 107.92
N ARG A 419 86.23 2.04 108.86
CA ARG A 419 86.74 2.44 110.18
C ARG A 419 87.28 1.27 110.99
N TYR A 420 86.62 0.11 110.97
CA TYR A 420 87.12 -1.11 111.59
C TYR A 420 88.45 -1.56 110.97
N ASN A 421 88.56 -1.55 109.64
CA ASN A 421 89.80 -1.90 108.92
C ASN A 421 90.93 -0.89 109.22
N THR A 422 90.62 0.41 109.33
CA THR A 422 91.58 1.42 109.78
C THR A 422 92.04 1.17 111.22
N GLN A 423 91.13 0.91 112.16
CA GLN A 423 91.48 0.57 113.54
C GLN A 423 92.31 -0.72 113.64
N VAL A 424 91.99 -1.75 112.85
CA VAL A 424 92.81 -2.98 112.79
C VAL A 424 94.20 -2.68 112.22
N SER A 425 94.30 -1.80 111.22
CA SER A 425 95.58 -1.37 110.63
C SER A 425 96.39 -0.51 111.59
N GLU A 426 95.74 0.36 112.37
CA GLU A 426 96.33 1.21 113.40
C GLU A 426 96.78 0.40 114.62
N ILE A 427 96.01 -0.60 115.05
CA ILE A 427 96.45 -1.61 116.03
C ILE A 427 97.67 -2.39 115.50
N LYS A 428 97.75 -2.62 114.18
CA LYS A 428 98.88 -3.33 113.57
C LYS A 428 100.11 -2.43 113.48
N SER A 429 99.99 -1.18 113.04
CA SER A 429 101.09 -0.22 113.02
C SER A 429 101.53 0.22 114.42
N LEU A 430 100.65 0.21 115.43
CA LEU A 430 101.03 0.39 116.83
C LEU A 430 101.79 -0.82 117.39
N LYS A 431 101.48 -2.05 116.95
CA LYS A 431 102.31 -3.23 117.27
C LYS A 431 103.65 -3.20 116.57
N GLU A 432 103.67 -2.88 115.28
CA GLU A 432 104.90 -2.70 114.50
C GLU A 432 105.72 -1.54 115.08
N LEU A 433 105.11 -0.45 115.55
CA LEU A 433 105.79 0.67 116.23
C LEU A 433 106.29 0.31 117.63
N ILE A 434 105.62 -0.58 118.37
CA ILE A 434 106.19 -1.14 119.61
C ILE A 434 107.43 -1.98 119.26
N GLU A 435 107.35 -2.84 118.24
CA GLU A 435 108.49 -3.66 117.80
C GLU A 435 109.63 -2.83 117.19
N THR A 436 109.34 -1.71 116.52
CA THR A 436 110.37 -0.79 116.01
C THR A 436 110.84 0.21 117.05
N LEU A 437 110.09 0.56 118.10
CA LEU A 437 110.65 1.26 119.25
C LEU A 437 111.52 0.32 120.10
N GLU A 438 111.20 -0.97 120.17
CA GLU A 438 112.08 -1.99 120.73
C GLU A 438 113.39 -2.13 119.92
N LYS A 439 113.35 -1.94 118.59
CA LYS A 439 114.55 -1.92 117.70
C LYS A 439 115.24 -0.57 117.58
N GLU A 440 114.55 0.56 117.66
CA GLU A 440 115.16 1.89 117.66
C GLU A 440 115.83 2.19 119.01
N ASN A 441 115.39 1.55 120.11
CA ASN A 441 116.22 1.43 121.31
C ASN A 441 117.54 0.66 121.08
N GLN A 442 117.68 -0.08 119.96
CA GLN A 442 118.88 -0.83 119.53
C GLN A 442 119.56 -0.20 118.28
N GLU A 443 118.95 0.82 117.63
CA GLU A 443 119.43 1.41 116.36
C GLU A 443 119.58 2.95 116.39
N LEU A 444 118.96 3.65 117.34
CA LEU A 444 119.51 4.92 117.87
C LEU A 444 120.85 4.67 118.59
N GLU A 445 121.15 3.41 118.89
CA GLU A 445 122.49 2.90 119.24
C GLU A 445 123.47 2.93 118.04
N PHE A 446 123.02 3.24 116.81
CA PHE A 446 123.79 3.03 115.58
C PHE A 446 123.80 4.15 114.51
N ILE A 447 122.69 4.87 114.20
CA ILE A 447 122.62 5.79 113.02
C ILE A 447 121.85 7.10 113.32
N VAL A 448 122.38 8.32 113.25
CA VAL A 448 123.76 8.85 113.21
C VAL A 448 124.51 9.01 111.84
N ASP A 449 123.97 8.61 110.66
CA ASP A 449 124.69 8.66 109.34
C ASP A 449 124.02 9.46 108.15
N MET A 450 124.23 9.09 106.87
CA MET A 450 124.26 9.97 105.67
C MET A 450 123.14 9.79 104.61
N TYR A 451 122.97 10.77 103.69
CA TYR A 451 121.82 10.93 102.76
C TYR A 451 122.09 11.72 101.41
N GLY A 452 121.23 11.65 100.33
CA GLY A 452 121.45 12.22 98.92
C GLY A 452 120.22 12.49 97.92
N LYS A 453 120.43 12.89 96.61
CA LYS A 453 119.48 13.52 95.58
C LYS A 453 119.94 13.45 94.04
N GLU A 454 119.32 13.87 92.88
CA GLU A 454 117.97 14.26 92.29
C GLU A 454 118.01 14.80 90.76
N CYS A 455 116.88 15.11 90.01
CA CYS A 455 116.66 16.03 88.79
C CYS A 455 116.02 15.53 87.39
N SER A 456 115.68 16.41 86.39
CA SER A 456 114.99 16.23 85.01
C SER A 456 115.20 17.43 83.99
N GLU A 457 114.59 17.78 82.79
CA GLU A 457 113.41 17.46 81.86
C GLU A 457 113.51 18.18 80.42
N SER A 458 112.64 17.98 79.34
CA SER A 458 112.56 18.79 78.02
C SER A 458 111.45 18.41 76.91
N LEU A 459 110.95 19.32 75.98
CA LEU A 459 110.02 19.05 74.78
C LEU A 459 109.68 20.25 73.75
N THR A 460 109.48 20.07 72.39
CA THR A 460 108.84 21.06 71.38
C THR A 460 108.58 20.59 69.87
N ILE A 461 107.57 21.07 69.05
CA ILE A 461 107.59 21.33 67.51
C ILE A 461 106.34 21.85 66.68
N THR A 462 105.06 21.73 67.06
CA THR A 462 103.95 21.34 66.13
C THR A 462 103.15 22.32 65.22
N GLU A 463 103.17 23.65 65.37
CA GLU A 463 101.96 24.48 65.09
C GLU A 463 101.70 24.97 63.63
N ILE A 464 102.70 25.01 62.75
CA ILE A 464 102.59 25.80 61.49
C ILE A 464 101.62 25.22 60.43
N LYS A 465 101.41 23.90 60.40
CA LYS A 465 100.71 23.20 59.30
C LYS A 465 99.18 23.40 59.24
N GLU A 466 98.56 23.98 60.26
CA GLU A 466 97.09 24.08 60.33
C GLU A 466 96.48 25.24 59.52
N SER A 467 97.25 26.29 59.21
CA SER A 467 96.71 27.54 58.69
C SER A 467 96.24 27.45 57.22
N GLU A 468 97.09 26.91 56.35
CA GLU A 468 96.87 26.77 54.91
C GLU A 468 95.61 25.94 54.58
N ASN A 469 95.39 24.88 55.36
CA ASN A 469 94.34 23.89 55.16
C ASN A 469 92.91 24.41 55.41
N ARG A 470 92.77 25.65 55.92
CA ARG A 470 91.48 26.30 56.20
C ARG A 470 90.93 27.07 54.99
N ALA A 471 91.77 27.75 54.22
CA ALA A 471 91.32 28.63 53.13
C ALA A 471 90.72 27.85 51.94
N ARG A 472 91.35 26.74 51.53
CA ARG A 472 90.95 25.98 50.33
C ARG A 472 89.50 25.46 50.40
N LYS A 473 89.10 24.96 51.57
CA LYS A 473 87.76 24.36 51.80
C LYS A 473 86.61 25.34 51.55
N GLN A 474 86.84 26.64 51.75
CA GLN A 474 85.81 27.66 51.68
C GLN A 474 85.41 28.02 50.23
N ALA A 475 86.32 27.84 49.27
CA ALA A 475 86.05 28.09 47.84
C ALA A 475 85.31 26.91 47.17
N GLU A 476 85.66 25.67 47.52
CA GLU A 476 85.02 24.47 46.96
C GLU A 476 83.53 24.39 47.38
N TYR A 477 83.19 24.78 48.62
CA TYR A 477 81.83 24.84 49.16
C TYR A 477 80.86 25.75 48.37
N LEU A 478 81.30 26.95 47.98
CA LEU A 478 80.45 27.90 47.26
C LEU A 478 80.18 27.48 45.82
N ARG A 479 81.10 26.71 45.20
CA ARG A 479 80.92 26.20 43.84
C ARG A 479 79.88 25.08 43.79
N THR A 480 79.97 24.12 44.72
CA THR A 480 79.03 22.99 44.80
C THR A 480 77.59 23.45 45.06
N SER A 481 77.39 24.39 45.99
CA SER A 481 76.05 24.90 46.31
C SER A 481 75.33 25.57 45.13
N LEU A 482 76.07 26.24 44.23
CA LEU A 482 75.51 26.87 43.03
C LEU A 482 75.21 25.84 41.92
N GLU A 483 76.08 24.85 41.74
CA GLU A 483 75.87 23.73 40.80
C GLU A 483 74.65 22.88 41.20
N GLU A 484 74.47 22.66 42.51
CA GLU A 484 73.36 21.90 43.11
C GLU A 484 72.00 22.57 42.87
N HIS A 485 71.84 23.85 43.18
CA HIS A 485 70.55 24.55 42.99
C HIS A 485 70.17 24.69 41.49
N SER A 486 71.17 24.83 40.60
CA SER A 486 70.97 24.81 39.14
C SER A 486 70.55 23.44 38.60
N LEU A 487 70.90 22.35 39.29
CA LEU A 487 70.38 21.02 39.00
C LEU A 487 68.95 20.86 39.55
N GLU A 488 68.72 21.28 40.79
CA GLU A 488 67.43 21.18 41.50
C GLU A 488 66.28 21.81 40.71
N LEU A 489 66.46 23.03 40.18
CA LEU A 489 65.45 23.72 39.39
C LEU A 489 65.12 23.00 38.08
N ARG A 490 66.11 22.39 37.42
CA ARG A 490 65.90 21.61 36.19
C ARG A 490 65.20 20.28 36.46
N VAL A 491 65.52 19.62 37.58
CA VAL A 491 64.82 18.41 38.02
C VAL A 491 63.36 18.73 38.37
N LYS A 492 63.09 19.83 39.08
CA LYS A 492 61.71 20.28 39.38
C LYS A 492 60.90 20.53 38.11
N ALA A 493 61.45 21.26 37.15
CA ALA A 493 60.77 21.52 35.87
C ALA A 493 60.55 20.24 35.03
N ALA A 494 61.50 19.30 35.05
CA ALA A 494 61.36 18.01 34.38
C ALA A 494 60.26 17.16 35.02
N ASN A 495 60.25 17.03 36.35
CA ASN A 495 59.25 16.26 37.10
C ASN A 495 57.84 16.84 36.94
N GLU A 496 57.68 18.16 36.87
CA GLU A 496 56.39 18.81 36.65
C GLU A 496 55.85 18.57 35.23
N ALA A 497 56.73 18.63 34.22
CA ALA A 497 56.39 18.27 32.84
C ALA A 497 56.06 16.77 32.70
N GLU A 498 56.81 15.89 33.38
CA GLU A 498 56.54 14.46 33.40
C GLU A 498 55.18 14.16 34.04
N ALA A 499 54.87 14.75 35.20
CA ALA A 499 53.57 14.59 35.86
C ALA A 499 52.41 15.11 35.00
N ALA A 500 52.61 16.18 34.21
CA ALA A 500 51.62 16.65 33.25
C ALA A 500 51.40 15.66 32.09
N CYS A 501 52.47 15.04 31.57
CA CYS A 501 52.37 13.98 30.57
C CYS A 501 51.72 12.70 31.11
N GLN A 502 52.12 12.24 32.30
CA GLN A 502 51.53 11.06 32.96
C GLN A 502 50.01 11.24 33.19
N ARG A 503 49.55 12.41 33.66
CA ARG A 503 48.12 12.69 33.81
C ARG A 503 47.36 12.62 32.49
N ARG A 504 47.94 13.12 31.40
CA ARG A 504 47.34 13.02 30.06
C ARG A 504 47.33 11.59 29.53
N LEU A 505 48.34 10.79 29.87
CA LEU A 505 48.36 9.36 29.56
C LEU A 505 47.22 8.64 30.27
N CYS A 506 47.09 8.79 31.60
CA CYS A 506 46.04 8.11 32.37
C CYS A 506 44.61 8.50 31.94
N ILE A 507 44.39 9.73 31.48
CA ILE A 507 43.10 10.15 30.91
C ILE A 507 42.84 9.40 29.59
N ALA A 508 43.80 9.41 28.66
CA ALA A 508 43.66 8.73 27.37
C ALA A 508 43.58 7.19 27.52
N GLU A 509 44.24 6.60 28.51
CA GLU A 509 44.14 5.18 28.85
C GLU A 509 42.75 4.82 29.40
N ALA A 510 42.14 5.69 30.22
CA ALA A 510 40.78 5.52 30.69
C ALA A 510 39.74 5.68 29.56
N GLU A 511 39.89 6.70 28.70
CA GLU A 511 39.05 6.91 27.51
C GLU A 511 39.12 5.72 26.55
N LEU A 512 40.31 5.13 26.35
CA LEU A 512 40.49 3.94 25.51
C LEU A 512 39.83 2.69 26.09
N GLU A 513 39.88 2.49 27.41
CA GLU A 513 39.23 1.34 28.05
C GLU A 513 37.71 1.49 28.11
N GLU A 514 37.20 2.71 28.33
CA GLU A 514 35.76 3.01 28.17
C GLU A 514 35.28 2.70 26.75
N LEU A 515 35.98 3.20 25.73
CA LEU A 515 35.67 2.91 24.33
C LEU A 515 35.72 1.42 24.00
N ARG A 516 36.64 0.65 24.58
CA ARG A 516 36.67 -0.82 24.46
C ARG A 516 35.43 -1.46 25.07
N THR A 517 35.06 -1.11 26.30
CA THR A 517 33.86 -1.69 26.94
C THR A 517 32.57 -1.36 26.17
N ASN A 518 32.51 -0.20 25.50
CA ASN A 518 31.42 0.18 24.62
C ASN A 518 31.42 -0.61 23.29
N VAL A 519 32.60 -0.89 22.70
CA VAL A 519 32.71 -1.80 21.54
C VAL A 519 32.29 -3.22 21.94
N ASP A 520 32.83 -3.77 23.02
CA ASP A 520 32.49 -5.09 23.57
C ASP A 520 31.00 -5.21 23.97
N ALA A 521 30.32 -4.09 24.23
CA ALA A 521 28.85 -4.04 24.34
C ALA A 521 28.18 -4.15 22.98
N SER A 522 28.51 -3.24 22.05
CA SER A 522 27.91 -3.24 20.71
C SER A 522 28.11 -4.55 19.94
N GLU A 523 29.23 -5.25 20.12
CA GLU A 523 29.46 -6.56 19.49
C GLU A 523 28.54 -7.65 20.06
N ARG A 524 28.24 -7.60 21.37
CA ARG A 524 27.27 -8.53 22.00
C ARG A 524 25.85 -8.24 21.53
N ASP A 525 25.46 -6.96 21.49
CA ASP A 525 24.13 -6.54 21.02
C ASP A 525 23.92 -6.95 19.55
N VAL A 526 24.95 -6.81 18.70
CA VAL A 526 24.95 -7.27 17.30
C VAL A 526 24.87 -8.80 17.18
N LEU A 527 25.42 -9.57 18.12
CA LEU A 527 25.28 -11.03 18.14
C LEU A 527 23.89 -11.48 18.60
N GLU A 528 23.31 -10.81 19.61
CA GLU A 528 21.95 -11.08 20.09
C GLU A 528 20.91 -10.78 19.00
N LEU A 529 21.03 -9.62 18.33
CA LEU A 529 20.17 -9.27 17.19
C LEU A 529 20.29 -10.26 16.01
N LYS A 530 21.50 -10.78 15.72
CA LYS A 530 21.69 -11.79 14.67
C LYS A 530 21.01 -13.12 15.00
N GLU A 531 21.10 -13.57 16.25
CA GLU A 531 20.42 -14.81 16.66
C GLU A 531 18.90 -14.62 16.72
N ALA A 532 18.41 -13.44 17.12
CA ALA A 532 16.99 -13.10 17.05
C ALA A 532 16.45 -13.13 15.61
N ILE A 533 17.19 -12.57 14.64
CA ILE A 533 16.87 -12.68 13.21
C ILE A 533 16.86 -14.15 12.76
N ARG A 534 17.89 -14.93 13.08
CA ARG A 534 18.00 -16.36 12.72
C ARG A 534 16.88 -17.21 13.31
N ILE A 535 16.35 -16.85 14.48
CA ILE A 535 15.16 -17.47 15.08
C ILE A 535 13.89 -17.10 14.30
N LYS A 536 13.74 -15.82 13.90
CA LYS A 536 12.57 -15.37 13.12
C LYS A 536 12.56 -15.89 11.68
N GLU A 537 13.72 -16.08 11.06
CA GLU A 537 13.84 -16.80 9.78
C GLU A 537 13.33 -18.24 9.92
N ALA A 538 13.75 -18.97 10.96
CA ALA A 538 13.32 -20.34 11.22
C ALA A 538 11.82 -20.46 11.63
N GLU A 539 11.25 -19.44 12.28
CA GLU A 539 9.79 -19.34 12.46
C GLU A 539 9.07 -19.13 11.11
N GLY A 540 9.63 -18.28 10.23
CA GLY A 540 9.11 -18.05 8.88
C GLY A 540 9.05 -19.33 8.03
N ASP A 541 10.15 -20.08 7.98
CA ASP A 541 10.23 -21.38 7.29
C ASP A 541 9.19 -22.39 7.83
N ALA A 542 8.93 -22.37 9.15
CA ALA A 542 7.91 -23.21 9.77
C ALA A 542 6.49 -22.80 9.38
N TYR A 543 6.17 -21.49 9.34
CA TYR A 543 4.87 -21.01 8.87
C TYR A 543 4.65 -21.31 7.37
N ILE A 544 5.68 -21.19 6.53
CA ILE A 544 5.61 -21.58 5.11
C ILE A 544 5.28 -23.08 5.00
N SER A 545 5.96 -23.93 5.76
CA SER A 545 5.70 -25.38 5.81
C SER A 545 4.27 -25.72 6.26
N GLU A 546 3.70 -24.95 7.21
CA GLU A 546 2.31 -25.10 7.64
C GLU A 546 1.31 -24.66 6.55
N ILE A 547 1.57 -23.53 5.87
CA ILE A 547 0.77 -23.03 4.75
C ILE A 547 0.75 -24.04 3.58
N GLU A 548 1.90 -24.61 3.21
CA GLU A 548 1.99 -25.66 2.20
C GLU A 548 1.17 -26.91 2.59
N THR A 549 1.26 -27.32 3.86
CA THR A 549 0.51 -28.47 4.40
C THR A 549 -1.00 -28.23 4.37
N ILE A 550 -1.46 -27.04 4.73
CA ILE A 550 -2.88 -26.64 4.68
C ILE A 550 -3.37 -26.54 3.23
N GLY A 551 -2.54 -25.99 2.33
CA GLY A 551 -2.83 -25.91 0.90
C GLY A 551 -3.09 -27.29 0.29
N GLN A 552 -2.17 -28.26 0.53
CA GLN A 552 -2.34 -29.61 0.00
C GLN A 552 -3.61 -30.30 0.52
N ALA A 553 -3.93 -30.13 1.81
CA ALA A 553 -5.16 -30.66 2.39
C ALA A 553 -6.44 -30.05 1.79
N TYR A 554 -6.39 -28.78 1.37
CA TYR A 554 -7.48 -28.12 0.66
C TYR A 554 -7.64 -28.63 -0.78
N GLU A 555 -6.54 -28.84 -1.51
CA GLU A 555 -6.55 -29.45 -2.85
C GLU A 555 -7.14 -30.87 -2.84
N ASP A 556 -6.74 -31.69 -1.87
CA ASP A 556 -7.27 -33.06 -1.67
C ASP A 556 -8.80 -33.02 -1.42
N MET A 557 -9.26 -32.12 -0.55
CA MET A 557 -10.68 -31.91 -0.27
C MET A 557 -11.45 -31.39 -1.50
N GLN A 558 -10.86 -30.49 -2.28
CA GLN A 558 -11.45 -29.96 -3.52
C GLN A 558 -11.59 -31.07 -4.56
N THR A 559 -10.58 -31.93 -4.70
CA THR A 559 -10.59 -33.12 -5.57
C THR A 559 -11.67 -34.12 -5.11
N GLN A 560 -11.79 -34.36 -3.81
CA GLN A 560 -12.85 -35.20 -3.24
C GLN A 560 -14.25 -34.65 -3.53
N ASN A 561 -14.46 -33.34 -3.40
CA ASN A 561 -15.73 -32.68 -3.72
C ASN A 561 -16.09 -32.75 -5.21
N GLN A 562 -15.13 -32.58 -6.12
CA GLN A 562 -15.35 -32.78 -7.56
C GLN A 562 -15.79 -34.22 -7.87
N HIS A 563 -15.14 -35.22 -7.27
CA HIS A 563 -15.51 -36.62 -7.43
C HIS A 563 -16.92 -36.94 -6.86
N LEU A 564 -17.30 -36.34 -5.72
CA LEU A 564 -18.66 -36.47 -5.17
C LEU A 564 -19.73 -35.82 -6.07
N LEU A 565 -19.44 -34.64 -6.65
CA LEU A 565 -20.33 -33.99 -7.61
C LEU A 565 -20.53 -34.86 -8.86
N GLN A 566 -19.46 -35.48 -9.39
CA GLN A 566 -19.56 -36.41 -10.51
C GLN A 566 -20.43 -37.63 -10.16
N GLN A 567 -20.25 -38.23 -8.98
CA GLN A 567 -21.09 -39.36 -8.55
C GLN A 567 -22.58 -38.98 -8.42
N VAL A 568 -22.90 -37.75 -8.01
CA VAL A 568 -24.30 -37.27 -7.98
C VAL A 568 -24.85 -37.13 -9.40
N ALA A 569 -24.07 -36.55 -10.33
CA ALA A 569 -24.46 -36.44 -11.74
C ALA A 569 -24.70 -37.82 -12.39
N ASP A 570 -23.75 -38.76 -12.26
CA ASP A 570 -23.85 -40.13 -12.79
C ASP A 570 -25.09 -40.87 -12.26
N ARG A 571 -25.39 -40.69 -10.96
CA ARG A 571 -26.58 -41.28 -10.31
C ARG A 571 -27.87 -40.65 -10.84
N ASP A 572 -27.89 -39.34 -11.07
CA ASP A 572 -29.09 -38.65 -11.51
C ASP A 572 -29.37 -38.87 -13.00
N ASP A 573 -28.35 -39.04 -13.83
CA ASP A 573 -28.46 -39.60 -15.18
C ASP A 573 -29.05 -41.03 -15.17
N PHE A 574 -28.60 -41.89 -14.25
CA PHE A 574 -29.18 -43.22 -14.07
C PHE A 574 -30.66 -43.15 -13.64
N ASN A 575 -31.00 -42.23 -12.73
CA ASN A 575 -32.39 -42.00 -12.31
C ASN A 575 -33.27 -41.51 -13.46
N ILE A 576 -32.79 -40.56 -14.28
CA ILE A 576 -33.48 -40.07 -15.49
C ILE A 576 -33.74 -41.22 -16.45
N LYS A 577 -32.74 -42.09 -16.67
CA LYS A 577 -32.86 -43.28 -17.53
C LYS A 577 -33.88 -44.29 -16.99
N LEU A 578 -33.84 -44.59 -15.69
CA LEU A 578 -34.80 -45.48 -15.02
C LEU A 578 -36.24 -44.95 -15.10
N VAL A 579 -36.44 -43.64 -14.89
CA VAL A 579 -37.75 -42.98 -15.03
C VAL A 579 -38.21 -43.01 -16.48
N SER A 580 -37.32 -42.75 -17.45
CA SER A 580 -37.62 -42.84 -18.89
C SER A 580 -38.13 -44.23 -19.28
N ASP A 581 -37.47 -45.30 -18.82
CA ASP A 581 -37.86 -46.67 -19.13
C ASP A 581 -39.12 -47.12 -18.35
N SER A 582 -39.35 -46.60 -17.14
CA SER A 582 -40.62 -46.73 -16.40
C SER A 582 -41.79 -46.04 -17.12
N VAL A 583 -41.57 -44.87 -17.72
CA VAL A 583 -42.58 -44.18 -18.55
C VAL A 583 -42.87 -44.97 -19.83
N LYS A 584 -41.83 -45.42 -20.57
CA LYS A 584 -41.98 -46.24 -21.78
C LYS A 584 -42.74 -47.53 -21.51
N THR A 585 -42.41 -48.25 -20.42
CA THR A 585 -43.09 -49.51 -20.05
C THR A 585 -44.53 -49.29 -19.60
N LYS A 586 -44.83 -48.21 -18.85
CA LYS A 586 -46.22 -47.80 -18.56
C LYS A 586 -47.00 -47.46 -19.83
N GLN A 587 -46.40 -46.73 -20.77
CA GLN A 587 -47.03 -46.35 -22.03
C GLN A 587 -47.31 -47.58 -22.91
N ALA A 588 -46.34 -48.49 -23.06
CA ALA A 588 -46.53 -49.76 -23.75
C ALA A 588 -47.61 -50.63 -23.08
N SER A 589 -47.62 -50.70 -21.74
CA SER A 589 -48.67 -51.40 -20.99
C SER A 589 -50.05 -50.77 -21.21
N ALA A 590 -50.16 -49.45 -21.29
CA ALA A 590 -51.42 -48.76 -21.55
C ALA A 590 -51.95 -49.05 -22.97
N SER A 591 -51.06 -49.03 -23.98
CA SER A 591 -51.38 -49.43 -25.36
C SER A 591 -51.92 -50.86 -25.40
N LEU A 592 -51.21 -51.84 -24.82
CA LEU A 592 -51.65 -53.24 -24.76
C LEU A 592 -52.98 -53.42 -24.01
N LEU A 593 -53.25 -52.63 -22.97
CA LEU A 593 -54.51 -52.68 -22.22
C LEU A 593 -55.68 -52.10 -23.06
N SER A 594 -55.42 -51.04 -23.83
CA SER A 594 -56.39 -50.48 -24.78
C SER A 594 -56.70 -51.45 -25.94
N GLU A 595 -55.69 -52.13 -26.47
CA GLU A 595 -55.82 -53.16 -27.50
C GLU A 595 -56.62 -54.36 -26.98
N LYS A 596 -56.31 -54.83 -25.77
CA LYS A 596 -57.09 -55.85 -25.07
C LYS A 596 -58.56 -55.46 -24.91
N HIS A 597 -58.86 -54.20 -24.57
CA HIS A 597 -60.25 -53.71 -24.48
C HIS A 597 -60.93 -53.61 -25.86
N LEU A 598 -60.20 -53.24 -26.92
CA LEU A 598 -60.71 -53.25 -28.29
C LEU A 598 -61.06 -54.67 -28.74
N LEU A 599 -60.16 -55.64 -28.51
CA LEU A 599 -60.38 -57.06 -28.78
C LEU A 599 -61.54 -57.63 -27.96
N GLN A 600 -61.68 -57.25 -26.68
CA GLN A 600 -62.85 -57.62 -25.87
C GLN A 600 -64.16 -57.06 -26.44
N LYS A 601 -64.18 -55.81 -26.93
CA LYS A 601 -65.35 -55.22 -27.60
C LYS A 601 -65.69 -55.95 -28.90
N GLN A 602 -64.70 -56.23 -29.75
CA GLN A 602 -64.88 -57.01 -30.99
C GLN A 602 -65.42 -58.41 -30.69
N LEU A 603 -64.89 -59.08 -29.66
CA LEU A 603 -65.36 -60.39 -29.23
C LEU A 603 -66.82 -60.31 -28.72
N HIS A 604 -67.16 -59.31 -27.91
CA HIS A 604 -68.56 -59.07 -27.49
C HIS A 604 -69.50 -58.82 -28.69
N GLN A 605 -69.08 -58.02 -29.68
CA GLN A 605 -69.85 -57.84 -30.92
C GLN A 605 -70.01 -59.16 -31.70
N SER A 606 -68.97 -60.00 -31.76
CA SER A 606 -69.08 -61.32 -32.40
C SER A 606 -70.04 -62.26 -31.66
N HIS A 607 -70.12 -62.17 -30.33
CA HIS A 607 -71.06 -62.93 -29.50
C HIS A 607 -72.50 -62.40 -29.65
N LEU A 608 -72.70 -61.08 -29.71
CA LEU A 608 -73.99 -60.46 -30.00
C LEU A 608 -74.49 -60.82 -31.42
N ASN A 609 -73.61 -60.80 -32.42
CA ASN A 609 -73.94 -61.21 -33.79
C ASN A 609 -74.26 -62.72 -33.89
N LYS A 610 -73.66 -63.57 -33.05
CA LYS A 610 -74.04 -65.00 -32.94
C LYS A 610 -75.36 -65.22 -32.20
N ASN A 611 -75.77 -64.29 -31.34
CA ASN A 611 -77.01 -64.36 -30.57
C ASN A 611 -78.19 -63.64 -31.24
N SER A 612 -78.02 -63.10 -32.45
CA SER A 612 -79.12 -62.58 -33.28
C SER A 612 -79.80 -63.72 -34.04
N PRO A 613 -81.08 -64.06 -33.76
CA PRO A 613 -81.76 -65.12 -34.49
C PRO A 613 -82.06 -64.67 -35.92
N VAL A 614 -81.63 -65.47 -36.90
CA VAL A 614 -82.12 -65.34 -38.28
C VAL A 614 -83.64 -65.46 -38.27
N VAL A 615 -84.35 -64.45 -38.77
CA VAL A 615 -85.78 -64.54 -39.04
C VAL A 615 -86.00 -65.60 -40.11
N LYS A 616 -86.43 -66.80 -39.69
CA LYS A 616 -87.16 -67.70 -40.58
C LYS A 616 -88.62 -67.31 -40.54
N SER A 617 -89.04 -66.66 -41.62
CA SER A 617 -90.44 -66.37 -41.92
C SER A 617 -91.29 -67.65 -41.88
N ARG A 618 -92.59 -67.45 -41.66
CA ARG A 618 -93.60 -68.27 -42.30
C ARG A 618 -94.06 -67.57 -43.58
#